data_AF-A0A959ZU79-F1
#
_entry.id   AF-A0A959ZU79-F1
#
_cell.length_a   1.000
_cell.length_b   1.000
_cell.length_c   1.000
_cell.angle_alpha   90.00
_cell.angle_beta   90.00
_cell.angle_gamma   90.00
#
_symmetry.space_group_name_H-M   'P 1'
#
loop_
_entity.id
_entity.type
_entity.pdbx_description
1 polymer ?
#
loop_
_entity_poly.entity_id
_entity_poly.type
_entity_poly.pdbx_seq_one_letter_code
_entity_poly.pdbx_strand_id
1 'polypeptide(L)'
;MAADRTPQHWLDLAADPAGDALDAALEALLARQQRAHAAALRVAGREPLGLRIIDLGDGNPHTLCAFPGPGFLCLRTDDTPQPDRRHVVRHAAAGLLWEHVEGLVDAARFEALATAGGRLRALALPQDVADAVDSVVEQTIPIVHWRTSPLRAVVDMSQLDVLTARHTEANRAFSRFVSATDPLAEEQSALDAALVSALGEFERAAVDSGVTERLADVINAALVACDDAANEMADAHVTPLRSV
;
A
#
# COMPACT_ATOMS: atom_id res chain seq x y z
N MET A 1 -3.54 -19.23 -26.84
CA MET A 1 -2.30 -18.76 -26.20
C MET A 1 -2.66 -17.54 -25.36
N ALA A 2 -3.02 -17.77 -24.09
CA ALA A 2 -3.25 -16.67 -23.16
C ALA A 2 -1.87 -16.18 -22.70
N ALA A 3 -1.60 -14.88 -22.84
CA ALA A 3 -0.36 -14.30 -22.35
C ALA A 3 -0.33 -14.46 -20.82
N ASP A 4 0.75 -15.07 -20.36
CA ASP A 4 1.10 -15.28 -18.95
C ASP A 4 1.46 -13.91 -18.35
N ARG A 5 0.43 -13.14 -17.97
CA ARG A 5 0.60 -11.85 -17.29
C ARG A 5 0.69 -12.13 -15.80
N THR A 6 1.91 -12.40 -15.34
CA THR A 6 2.23 -12.55 -13.92
C THR A 6 1.99 -11.24 -13.17
N PRO A 7 1.74 -11.27 -11.85
CA PRO A 7 1.61 -10.09 -10.98
C PRO A 7 2.75 -9.08 -11.18
N GLN A 8 3.97 -9.58 -11.41
CA GLN A 8 5.17 -8.80 -11.74
C GLN A 8 4.97 -7.80 -12.90
N HIS A 9 4.21 -8.15 -13.93
CA HIS A 9 3.96 -7.26 -15.07
C HIS A 9 3.19 -6.00 -14.64
N TRP A 10 2.28 -6.10 -13.68
CA TRP A 10 1.53 -4.96 -13.17
C TRP A 10 2.43 -3.98 -12.40
N LEU A 11 3.56 -4.47 -11.88
CA LEU A 11 4.53 -3.70 -11.13
C LEU A 11 5.44 -2.88 -12.06
N ASP A 12 5.85 -3.48 -13.17
CA ASP A 12 6.63 -2.80 -14.21
C ASP A 12 5.84 -1.65 -14.83
N LEU A 13 4.51 -1.76 -14.89
CA LEU A 13 3.61 -0.70 -15.35
C LEU A 13 3.41 0.45 -14.36
N ALA A 14 3.58 0.20 -13.06
CA ALA A 14 3.54 1.26 -12.04
C ALA A 14 4.90 1.96 -11.88
N ALA A 15 6.00 1.31 -12.24
CA ALA A 15 7.33 1.88 -12.09
C ALA A 15 7.70 2.88 -13.20
N ASP A 16 7.24 2.68 -14.44
CA ASP A 16 7.36 3.63 -15.57
C ASP A 16 6.52 3.14 -16.78
N PRO A 17 5.24 3.55 -16.94
CA PRO A 17 4.45 3.11 -18.07
C PRO A 17 4.70 4.00 -19.29
N ALA A 18 5.13 3.39 -20.39
CA ALA A 18 4.61 3.81 -21.68
C ALA A 18 3.07 3.76 -21.57
N GLY A 19 2.39 4.91 -21.72
CA GLY A 19 0.96 5.09 -21.35
C GLY A 19 0.03 3.98 -21.85
N ASP A 20 0.28 3.46 -23.05
CA ASP A 20 -0.48 2.37 -23.67
C ASP A 20 -0.57 1.09 -22.82
N ALA A 21 0.48 0.79 -22.05
CA ALA A 21 0.54 -0.45 -21.29
C ALA A 21 -0.21 -0.33 -19.95
N LEU A 22 -0.22 0.85 -19.33
CA LEU A 22 -1.06 1.15 -18.17
C LEU A 22 -2.55 1.15 -18.57
N ASP A 23 -2.88 1.74 -19.72
CA ASP A 23 -4.27 1.76 -20.21
C ASP A 23 -4.81 0.34 -20.45
N ALA A 24 -4.04 -0.50 -21.13
CA ALA A 24 -4.41 -1.90 -21.34
C ALA A 24 -4.58 -2.69 -20.02
N ALA A 25 -3.77 -2.36 -19.02
CA ALA A 25 -3.88 -2.90 -17.67
C ALA A 25 -5.19 -2.47 -16.99
N LEU A 26 -5.51 -1.18 -17.01
CA LEU A 26 -6.72 -0.63 -16.42
C LEU A 26 -7.98 -1.18 -17.10
N GLU A 27 -7.99 -1.30 -18.43
CA GLU A 27 -9.08 -1.92 -19.17
C GLU A 27 -9.33 -3.36 -18.74
N ALA A 28 -8.27 -4.16 -18.59
CA ALA A 28 -8.37 -5.54 -18.14
C ALA A 28 -8.89 -5.64 -16.68
N LEU A 29 -8.44 -4.72 -15.80
CA LEU A 29 -8.91 -4.62 -14.42
C LEU A 29 -10.41 -4.29 -14.37
N LEU A 30 -10.85 -3.28 -15.12
CA LEU A 30 -12.26 -2.88 -15.20
C LEU A 30 -13.14 -4.02 -15.74
N ALA A 31 -12.69 -4.68 -16.81
CA ALA A 31 -13.41 -5.82 -17.37
C ALA A 31 -13.53 -6.97 -16.36
N ARG A 32 -12.50 -7.22 -15.55
CA ARG A 32 -12.54 -8.22 -14.47
C ARG A 32 -13.51 -7.81 -13.35
N GLN A 33 -13.45 -6.57 -12.88
CA GLN A 33 -14.37 -6.09 -11.84
C GLN A 33 -15.83 -6.17 -12.28
N GLN A 34 -16.14 -5.83 -13.55
CA GLN A 34 -17.48 -5.95 -14.11
C GLN A 34 -17.99 -7.39 -14.12
N ARG A 35 -17.15 -8.35 -14.53
CA ARG A 35 -17.53 -9.78 -14.51
C ARG A 35 -17.74 -10.29 -13.10
N ALA A 36 -16.84 -9.95 -12.17
CA ALA A 36 -16.95 -10.34 -10.78
C ALA A 36 -18.21 -9.74 -10.12
N HIS A 37 -18.54 -8.48 -10.43
CA HIS A 37 -19.76 -7.83 -9.97
C HIS A 37 -21.01 -8.59 -10.46
N ALA A 38 -21.08 -8.91 -11.75
CA ALA A 38 -22.18 -9.69 -12.32
C ALA A 38 -22.28 -11.10 -11.71
N ALA A 39 -21.16 -11.75 -11.43
CA ALA A 39 -21.14 -13.05 -10.76
C ALA A 39 -21.61 -12.96 -9.31
N ALA A 40 -21.11 -11.99 -8.55
CA ALA A 40 -21.51 -11.74 -7.17
C ALA A 40 -23.01 -11.47 -7.05
N LEU A 41 -23.56 -10.63 -7.92
CA LEU A 41 -25.00 -10.35 -7.99
C LEU A 41 -25.81 -11.62 -8.27
N ARG A 42 -25.38 -12.46 -9.23
CA ARG A 42 -26.07 -13.72 -9.54
C ARG A 42 -26.04 -14.71 -8.37
N VAL A 43 -24.93 -14.80 -7.64
CA VAL A 43 -24.75 -15.73 -6.53
C VAL A 43 -25.52 -15.28 -5.29
N ALA A 44 -25.37 -14.00 -4.91
CA ALA A 44 -25.93 -13.47 -3.67
C ALA A 44 -27.36 -12.93 -3.82
N GLY A 45 -27.84 -12.72 -5.05
CA GLY A 45 -29.14 -12.12 -5.33
C GLY A 45 -29.26 -10.64 -4.94
N ARG A 46 -28.14 -9.97 -4.68
CA ARG A 46 -28.05 -8.57 -4.27
C ARG A 46 -26.75 -7.91 -4.74
N GLU A 47 -26.77 -6.60 -4.88
CA GLU A 47 -25.60 -5.84 -5.34
C GLU A 47 -24.48 -5.85 -4.29
N PRO A 48 -23.22 -6.13 -4.69
CA PRO A 48 -22.08 -5.96 -3.81
C PRO A 48 -21.81 -4.47 -3.55
N LEU A 49 -21.42 -4.12 -2.32
CA LEU A 49 -21.02 -2.76 -1.94
C LEU A 49 -19.63 -2.41 -2.47
N GLY A 50 -18.78 -3.42 -2.63
CA GLY A 50 -17.41 -3.26 -3.07
C GLY A 50 -16.83 -4.60 -3.50
N LEU A 51 -15.85 -4.51 -4.40
CA LEU A 51 -15.08 -5.65 -4.86
C LEU A 51 -13.61 -5.35 -4.70
N ARG A 52 -12.84 -6.35 -4.27
CA ARG A 52 -11.39 -6.28 -4.21
C ARG A 52 -10.80 -7.52 -4.83
N ILE A 53 -9.88 -7.34 -5.78
CA ILE A 53 -9.15 -8.45 -6.38
C ILE A 53 -7.92 -8.70 -5.52
N ILE A 54 -7.69 -9.96 -5.13
CA ILE A 54 -6.60 -10.38 -4.27
C ILE A 54 -5.76 -11.41 -5.02
N ASP A 55 -4.49 -11.11 -5.23
CA ASP A 55 -3.46 -12.01 -5.72
C ASP A 55 -2.45 -12.28 -4.60
N LEU A 56 -2.30 -13.55 -4.26
CA LEU A 56 -1.36 -13.98 -3.22
C LEU A 56 0.06 -14.24 -3.77
N GLY A 57 0.32 -13.87 -5.03
CA GLY A 57 1.57 -14.09 -5.75
C GLY A 57 1.62 -15.41 -6.53
N ASP A 58 0.50 -16.12 -6.64
CA ASP A 58 0.40 -17.41 -7.32
C ASP A 58 -0.20 -17.31 -8.74
N GLY A 59 -0.49 -16.09 -9.21
CA GLY A 59 -1.06 -15.81 -10.52
C GLY A 59 -2.52 -16.26 -10.67
N ASN A 60 -3.18 -16.63 -9.57
CA ASN A 60 -4.58 -17.04 -9.56
C ASN A 60 -5.39 -16.11 -8.66
N PRO A 61 -5.64 -14.86 -9.10
CA PRO A 61 -6.31 -13.88 -8.26
C PRO A 61 -7.76 -14.28 -7.97
N HIS A 62 -8.18 -14.06 -6.74
CA HIS A 62 -9.58 -14.17 -6.29
C HIS A 62 -10.20 -12.78 -6.19
N THR A 63 -11.53 -12.72 -6.14
CA THR A 63 -12.24 -11.47 -5.92
C THR A 63 -13.08 -11.59 -4.66
N LEU A 64 -12.78 -10.75 -3.68
CA LEU A 64 -13.58 -10.56 -2.48
C LEU A 64 -14.70 -9.58 -2.78
N CYS A 65 -15.91 -9.92 -2.36
CA CYS A 65 -17.11 -9.09 -2.54
C CYS A 65 -17.78 -8.88 -1.19
N ALA A 66 -17.93 -7.62 -0.81
CA ALA A 66 -18.66 -7.22 0.39
C ALA A 66 -20.12 -6.90 0.03
N PHE A 67 -21.04 -7.16 0.95
CA PHE A 67 -22.47 -6.87 0.80
C PHE A 67 -22.99 -6.11 2.02
N PRO A 68 -24.20 -5.54 1.97
CA PRO A 68 -24.82 -4.99 3.17
C PRO A 68 -25.00 -6.06 4.26
N GLY A 69 -24.61 -5.72 5.49
CA GLY A 69 -24.55 -6.66 6.62
C GLY A 69 -23.25 -7.47 6.65
N PRO A 70 -23.20 -8.61 7.37
CA PRO A 70 -21.95 -9.38 7.52
C PRO A 70 -21.58 -10.20 6.27
N GLY A 71 -22.47 -10.27 5.26
CA GLY A 71 -22.33 -11.23 4.17
C GLY A 71 -21.14 -10.94 3.25
N PHE A 72 -20.45 -12.01 2.86
CA PHE A 72 -19.23 -11.93 2.06
C PHE A 72 -19.16 -13.03 0.99
N LEU A 73 -18.48 -12.78 -0.13
CA LEU A 73 -18.24 -13.78 -1.16
C LEU A 73 -16.80 -13.71 -1.65
N CYS A 74 -16.14 -14.86 -1.76
CA CYS A 74 -14.87 -15.00 -2.44
C CYS A 74 -15.10 -15.73 -3.77
N LEU A 75 -14.82 -15.05 -4.88
CA LEU A 75 -14.87 -15.59 -6.24
C LEU A 75 -13.47 -16.02 -6.69
N ARG A 76 -13.40 -17.12 -7.43
CA ARG A 76 -12.20 -17.58 -8.14
C ARG A 76 -11.97 -16.77 -9.43
N THR A 77 -10.86 -17.01 -10.10
CA THR A 77 -10.52 -16.44 -11.42
C THR A 77 -11.56 -16.71 -12.51
N ASP A 78 -12.30 -17.82 -12.40
CA ASP A 78 -13.38 -18.21 -13.31
C ASP A 78 -14.77 -17.67 -12.90
N ASP A 79 -14.80 -16.69 -11.98
CA ASP A 79 -15.99 -16.03 -11.46
C ASP A 79 -16.98 -16.98 -10.74
N THR A 80 -16.51 -18.16 -10.30
CA THR A 80 -17.29 -19.09 -9.46
C THR A 80 -16.95 -18.93 -7.97
N PRO A 81 -17.87 -19.23 -7.03
CA PRO A 81 -17.58 -19.18 -5.60
C PRO A 81 -16.43 -20.12 -5.21
N GLN A 82 -15.56 -19.67 -4.32
CA GLN A 82 -14.51 -20.49 -3.71
C GLN A 82 -15.13 -21.43 -2.67
N PRO A 83 -15.14 -22.77 -2.86
CA PRO A 83 -15.73 -23.70 -1.90
C PRO A 83 -14.85 -23.99 -0.68
N ASP A 84 -13.55 -23.75 -0.74
CA ASP A 84 -12.61 -24.10 0.32
C ASP A 84 -12.48 -22.97 1.36
N ARG A 85 -12.85 -23.25 2.61
CA ARG A 85 -12.75 -22.30 3.71
C ARG A 85 -11.35 -21.77 3.90
N ARG A 86 -10.32 -22.62 3.84
CA ARG A 86 -8.93 -22.21 4.07
C ARG A 86 -8.49 -21.19 3.05
N HIS A 87 -8.92 -21.37 1.79
CA HIS A 87 -8.66 -20.41 0.73
C HIS A 87 -9.41 -19.10 0.95
N VAL A 88 -10.68 -19.14 1.38
CA VAL A 88 -11.44 -17.92 1.70
C VAL A 88 -10.76 -17.12 2.81
N VAL A 89 -10.41 -17.78 3.93
CA VAL A 89 -9.72 -17.14 5.07
C VAL A 89 -8.41 -16.51 4.62
N ARG A 90 -7.59 -17.23 3.85
CA ARG A 90 -6.29 -16.70 3.38
C ARG A 90 -6.43 -15.43 2.53
N HIS A 91 -7.40 -15.41 1.60
CA HIS A 91 -7.64 -14.22 0.76
C HIS A 91 -8.26 -13.08 1.57
N ALA A 92 -9.18 -13.37 2.48
CA ALA A 92 -9.78 -12.38 3.36
C ALA A 92 -8.72 -11.73 4.26
N ALA A 93 -7.83 -12.51 4.88
CA ALA A 93 -6.73 -12.01 5.70
C ALA A 93 -5.79 -11.10 4.90
N ALA A 94 -5.42 -11.52 3.67
CA ALA A 94 -4.63 -10.69 2.76
C ALA A 94 -5.32 -9.37 2.39
N GLY A 95 -6.62 -9.41 2.08
CA GLY A 95 -7.42 -8.22 1.79
C GLY A 95 -7.49 -7.26 2.97
N LEU A 96 -7.75 -7.77 4.17
CA LEU A 96 -7.81 -6.98 5.40
C LEU A 96 -6.45 -6.36 5.75
N LEU A 97 -5.36 -7.13 5.61
CA LEU A 97 -4.02 -6.63 5.84
C LEU A 97 -3.67 -5.51 4.85
N TRP A 98 -4.03 -5.68 3.58
CA TRP A 98 -3.83 -4.64 2.57
C TRP A 98 -4.60 -3.37 2.89
N GLU A 99 -5.88 -3.48 3.26
CA GLU A 99 -6.69 -2.32 3.67
C GLU A 99 -6.11 -1.62 4.90
N HIS A 100 -5.60 -2.39 5.86
CA HIS A 100 -4.89 -1.83 7.01
C HIS A 100 -3.67 -1.00 6.56
N VAL A 101 -2.84 -1.57 5.69
CA VAL A 101 -1.64 -0.90 5.16
C VAL A 101 -1.98 0.34 4.31
N GLU A 102 -3.03 0.27 3.48
CA GLU A 102 -3.55 1.45 2.74
C GLU A 102 -4.00 2.57 3.68
N GLY A 103 -4.48 2.22 4.88
CA GLY A 103 -4.88 3.15 5.92
C GLY A 103 -3.70 3.78 6.68
N LEU A 104 -2.55 3.11 6.73
CA LEU A 104 -1.33 3.62 7.36
C LEU A 104 -0.56 4.59 6.46
N VAL A 105 -0.56 4.34 5.16
CA VAL A 105 0.20 5.15 4.19
C VAL A 105 -0.68 6.30 3.66
N ASP A 106 -0.38 7.51 4.10
CA ASP A 106 -1.05 8.74 3.66
C ASP A 106 -0.17 9.49 2.64
N ALA A 107 -0.57 9.45 1.36
CA ALA A 107 0.15 10.11 0.27
C ALA A 107 0.35 11.61 0.52
N ALA A 108 -0.66 12.30 1.06
CA ALA A 108 -0.59 13.74 1.29
C ALA A 108 0.46 14.10 2.34
N ARG A 109 0.69 13.22 3.33
CA ARG A 109 1.72 13.43 4.36
C ARG A 109 3.12 13.20 3.79
N PHE A 110 3.30 12.20 2.93
CA PHE A 110 4.57 12.01 2.22
C PHE A 110 4.86 13.16 1.25
N GLU A 111 3.85 13.69 0.56
CA GLU A 111 3.98 14.91 -0.26
C GLU A 111 4.34 16.14 0.58
N ALA A 112 3.75 16.28 1.78
CA ALA A 112 4.10 17.35 2.71
C ALA A 112 5.56 17.24 3.19
N LEU A 113 6.05 16.03 3.45
CA LEU A 113 7.45 15.75 3.75
C LEU A 113 8.37 16.13 2.57
N ALA A 114 8.04 15.72 1.35
CA ALA A 114 8.79 16.11 0.15
C ALA A 114 8.82 17.64 -0.03
N THR A 115 7.70 18.31 0.21
CA THR A 115 7.59 19.78 0.14
C THR A 115 8.44 20.45 1.22
N ALA A 116 8.43 19.95 2.45
CA ALA A 116 9.28 20.43 3.53
C ALA A 116 10.76 20.26 3.20
N GLY A 117 11.13 19.12 2.60
CA GLY A 117 12.49 18.87 2.12
C GLY A 117 12.91 19.89 1.05
N GLY A 118 12.06 20.17 0.07
CA GLY A 118 12.31 21.20 -0.94
C GLY A 118 12.51 22.61 -0.34
N ARG A 119 11.71 22.99 0.67
CA ARG A 119 11.89 24.26 1.41
C ARG A 119 13.22 24.31 2.15
N LEU A 120 13.58 23.22 2.83
CA LEU A 120 14.84 23.09 3.55
C LEU A 120 16.04 23.18 2.58
N ARG A 121 15.96 22.54 1.41
CA ARG A 121 16.98 22.60 0.36
C ARG A 121 17.17 23.97 -0.27
N ALA A 122 16.17 24.84 -0.20
CA ALA A 122 16.30 26.23 -0.68
C ALA A 122 17.16 27.10 0.25
N LEU A 123 17.52 26.61 1.44
CA LEU A 123 18.41 27.28 2.39
C LEU A 123 19.87 26.87 2.17
N ALA A 124 20.80 27.67 2.71
CA ALA A 124 22.22 27.33 2.70
C ALA A 124 22.50 26.23 3.74
N LEU A 125 22.46 24.98 3.30
CA LEU A 125 22.74 23.80 4.12
C LEU A 125 24.20 23.36 4.00
N PRO A 126 24.79 22.78 5.05
CA PRO A 126 25.92 21.87 4.92
C PRO A 126 25.61 20.74 3.91
N GLN A 127 26.62 20.32 3.15
CA GLN A 127 26.42 19.37 2.04
C GLN A 127 25.90 18.00 2.51
N ASP A 128 26.38 17.53 3.66
CA ASP A 128 25.92 16.27 4.28
C ASP A 128 24.45 16.31 4.68
N VAL A 129 23.98 17.43 5.25
CA VAL A 129 22.55 17.64 5.56
C VAL A 129 21.72 17.72 4.28
N ALA A 130 22.21 18.45 3.28
CA ALA A 130 21.60 18.54 1.96
C ALA A 130 21.40 17.17 1.30
N ASP A 131 22.46 16.35 1.25
CA ASP A 131 22.43 15.00 0.67
C ASP A 131 21.46 14.08 1.44
N ALA A 132 21.42 14.20 2.77
CA ALA A 132 20.51 13.42 3.58
C ALA A 132 19.03 13.80 3.35
N VAL A 133 18.73 15.10 3.20
CA VAL A 133 17.38 15.57 2.85
C VAL A 133 16.96 15.03 1.48
N ASP A 134 17.83 15.14 0.46
CA ASP A 134 17.56 14.61 -0.88
C ASP A 134 17.29 13.10 -0.82
N SER A 135 18.10 12.35 -0.07
CA SER A 135 17.90 10.92 0.14
C SER A 135 16.54 10.61 0.74
N VAL A 136 16.07 11.36 1.75
CA VAL A 136 14.72 11.16 2.32
C VAL A 136 13.67 11.43 1.25
N VAL A 137 13.70 12.58 0.58
CA VAL A 137 12.71 12.96 -0.43
C VAL A 137 12.63 11.92 -1.55
N GLU A 138 13.76 11.48 -2.09
CA GLU A 138 13.82 10.45 -3.14
C GLU A 138 13.14 9.14 -2.73
N GLN A 139 13.31 8.70 -1.48
CA GLN A 139 12.67 7.46 -1.01
C GLN A 139 11.16 7.60 -0.77
N THR A 140 10.63 8.81 -0.62
CA THR A 140 9.18 9.03 -0.41
C THR A 140 8.37 8.97 -1.71
N ILE A 141 8.97 9.32 -2.85
CA ILE A 141 8.28 9.39 -4.15
C ILE A 141 7.64 8.04 -4.55
N PRO A 142 8.35 6.90 -4.49
CA PRO A 142 7.75 5.60 -4.80
C PRO A 142 6.57 5.21 -3.89
N ILE A 143 6.60 5.64 -2.62
CA ILE A 143 5.53 5.37 -1.65
C ILE A 143 4.26 6.16 -2.02
N VAL A 144 4.42 7.44 -2.37
CA VAL A 144 3.31 8.27 -2.89
C VAL A 144 2.75 7.68 -4.17
N HIS A 145 3.62 7.28 -5.11
CA HIS A 145 3.20 6.69 -6.37
C HIS A 145 2.39 5.40 -6.14
N TRP A 146 2.88 4.50 -5.29
CA TRP A 146 2.15 3.29 -4.91
C TRP A 146 0.76 3.63 -4.36
N ARG A 147 0.67 4.62 -3.45
CA ARG A 147 -0.58 4.98 -2.79
C ARG A 147 -1.61 5.64 -3.71
N THR A 148 -1.14 6.35 -4.73
CA THR A 148 -1.98 7.08 -5.69
C THR A 148 -2.30 6.27 -6.95
N SER A 149 -1.53 5.21 -7.23
CA SER A 149 -1.73 4.36 -8.40
C SER A 149 -3.13 3.72 -8.41
N PRO A 150 -3.88 3.80 -9.53
CA PRO A 150 -5.19 3.15 -9.65
C PRO A 150 -5.10 1.62 -9.60
N LEU A 151 -3.94 1.03 -9.96
CA LEU A 151 -3.73 -0.41 -9.93
C LEU A 151 -3.72 -1.00 -8.51
N ARG A 152 -3.58 -0.17 -7.46
CA ARG A 152 -3.71 -0.59 -6.05
C ARG A 152 -5.07 -1.21 -5.72
N ALA A 153 -6.08 -1.02 -6.58
CA ALA A 153 -7.36 -1.71 -6.46
C ALA A 153 -7.21 -3.24 -6.55
N VAL A 154 -6.09 -3.73 -7.07
CA VAL A 154 -5.63 -5.12 -6.94
C VAL A 154 -4.69 -5.21 -5.74
N VAL A 155 -5.02 -6.07 -4.79
CA VAL A 155 -4.14 -6.47 -3.70
C VAL A 155 -3.18 -7.50 -4.26
N ASP A 156 -1.95 -7.09 -4.52
CA ASP A 156 -0.86 -7.99 -4.87
C ASP A 156 0.04 -8.12 -3.65
N MET A 157 0.04 -9.29 -3.00
CA MET A 157 0.82 -9.46 -1.77
C MET A 157 2.32 -9.32 -1.98
N SER A 158 2.84 -9.49 -3.20
CA SER A 158 4.26 -9.21 -3.51
C SER A 158 4.61 -7.72 -3.39
N GLN A 159 3.62 -6.83 -3.54
CA GLN A 159 3.81 -5.40 -3.35
C GLN A 159 3.99 -5.01 -1.89
N LEU A 160 3.50 -5.82 -0.96
CA LEU A 160 3.68 -5.52 0.46
C LEU A 160 5.15 -5.61 0.85
N ASP A 161 5.88 -6.59 0.29
CA ASP A 161 7.33 -6.73 0.49
C ASP A 161 8.08 -5.53 -0.11
N VAL A 162 7.70 -5.12 -1.32
CA VAL A 162 8.28 -3.95 -2.00
C VAL A 162 8.04 -2.68 -1.18
N LEU A 163 6.81 -2.43 -0.75
CA LEU A 163 6.44 -1.27 0.07
C LEU A 163 7.18 -1.28 1.41
N THR A 164 7.27 -2.43 2.07
CA THR A 164 8.01 -2.58 3.34
C THR A 164 9.49 -2.28 3.17
N ALA A 165 10.11 -2.74 2.06
CA ALA A 165 11.48 -2.42 1.73
C ALA A 165 11.66 -0.91 1.48
N ARG A 166 10.76 -0.28 0.72
CA ARG A 166 10.77 1.18 0.48
C ARG A 166 10.65 1.97 1.77
N HIS A 167 9.74 1.59 2.66
CA HIS A 167 9.56 2.24 3.95
C HIS A 167 10.81 2.08 4.84
N THR A 168 11.47 0.92 4.78
CA THR A 168 12.73 0.67 5.49
C THR A 168 13.85 1.57 4.97
N GLU A 169 13.96 1.76 3.65
CA GLU A 169 14.96 2.66 3.06
C GLU A 169 14.67 4.13 3.40
N ALA A 170 13.41 4.55 3.37
CA ALA A 170 13.01 5.90 3.79
C ALA A 170 13.33 6.16 5.27
N ASN A 171 13.07 5.18 6.15
CA ASN A 171 13.43 5.24 7.57
C ASN A 171 14.94 5.35 7.80
N ARG A 172 15.74 4.56 7.05
CA ARG A 172 17.21 4.65 7.08
C ARG A 172 17.71 6.01 6.59
N ALA A 173 17.12 6.55 5.52
CA ALA A 173 17.44 7.88 5.02
C ALA A 173 17.16 8.95 6.07
N PHE A 174 16.02 8.87 6.76
CA PHE A 174 15.68 9.78 7.84
C PHE A 174 16.65 9.66 9.03
N SER A 175 17.05 8.45 9.39
CA SER A 175 18.04 8.23 10.46
C SER A 175 19.41 8.86 10.12
N ARG A 176 19.82 8.80 8.85
CA ARG A 176 21.02 9.51 8.35
C ARG A 176 20.84 11.03 8.42
N PHE A 177 19.67 11.54 8.08
CA PHE A 177 19.34 12.95 8.23
C PHE A 177 19.49 13.41 9.68
N VAL A 178 18.89 12.71 10.64
CA VAL A 178 19.03 13.03 12.08
C VAL A 178 20.50 13.06 12.48
N SER A 179 21.27 12.04 12.10
CA SER A 179 22.70 11.97 12.40
C SER A 179 23.51 13.12 11.78
N ALA A 180 23.14 13.58 10.59
CA ALA A 180 23.79 14.71 9.92
C ALA A 180 23.41 16.06 10.55
N THR A 181 22.22 16.16 11.15
CA THR A 181 21.75 17.37 11.84
C THR A 181 22.17 17.44 13.31
N ASP A 182 22.57 16.33 13.93
CA ASP A 182 23.00 16.28 15.34
C ASP A 182 24.06 17.35 15.69
N PRO A 183 25.13 17.57 14.89
CA PRO A 183 26.11 18.61 15.18
C PRO A 183 25.53 20.03 15.17
N LEU A 184 24.48 20.26 14.38
CA LEU A 184 23.82 21.57 14.30
C LEU A 184 23.04 21.90 15.59
N ALA A 185 22.61 20.90 16.34
CA ALA A 185 21.94 21.10 17.61
C ALA A 185 22.86 21.72 18.67
N GLU A 186 24.15 21.37 18.66
CA GLU A 186 25.16 21.93 19.58
C GLU A 186 25.41 23.43 19.32
N GLU A 187 25.23 23.87 18.08
CA GLU A 187 25.44 25.26 17.65
C GLU A 187 24.14 26.02 17.37
N GLN A 188 22.99 25.51 17.83
CA GLN A 188 21.66 26.01 17.46
C GLN A 188 21.48 27.51 17.71
N SER A 189 22.10 28.06 18.76
CA SER A 189 22.04 29.50 19.07
C SER A 189 22.71 30.42 18.03
N ALA A 190 23.58 29.86 17.19
CA ALA A 190 24.28 30.57 16.13
C ALA A 190 23.63 30.36 14.75
N LEU A 191 22.65 29.46 14.64
CA LEU A 191 21.97 29.18 13.37
C LEU A 191 20.93 30.25 13.04
N ASP A 192 20.71 30.44 11.75
CA ASP A 192 19.62 31.28 11.26
C ASP A 192 18.25 30.72 11.69
N ALA A 193 17.37 31.60 12.14
CA ALA A 193 16.06 31.20 12.67
C ALA A 193 15.18 30.52 11.61
N ALA A 194 15.32 30.89 10.33
CA ALA A 194 14.58 30.25 9.25
C ALA A 194 15.07 28.82 9.01
N LEU A 195 16.37 28.57 9.16
CA LEU A 195 16.94 27.21 9.10
C LEU A 195 16.42 26.34 10.24
N VAL A 196 16.46 26.82 11.48
CA VAL A 196 15.94 26.07 12.63
C VAL A 196 14.45 25.75 12.46
N SER A 197 13.65 26.70 11.98
CA SER A 197 12.23 26.48 11.70
C SER A 197 12.03 25.43 10.60
N ALA A 198 12.80 25.50 9.51
CA ALA A 198 12.68 24.55 8.40
C ALA A 198 13.09 23.12 8.78
N LEU A 199 14.14 22.96 9.60
CA LEU A 199 14.53 21.66 10.17
C LEU A 199 13.39 21.06 11.01
N GLY A 200 12.82 21.85 11.93
CA GLY A 200 11.71 21.40 12.76
C GLY A 200 10.41 21.16 11.98
N GLU A 201 10.17 21.84 10.86
CA GLU A 201 9.08 21.48 9.93
C GLU A 201 9.31 20.15 9.23
N PHE A 202 10.53 19.90 8.76
CA PHE A 202 10.90 18.68 8.08
C PHE A 202 10.80 17.46 8.99
N GLU A 203 11.31 17.56 10.23
CA GLU A 203 11.18 16.50 11.24
C GLU A 203 9.72 16.19 11.59
N ARG A 204 8.89 17.22 11.78
CA ARG A 204 7.45 17.02 12.04
C ARG A 204 6.77 16.34 10.88
N ALA A 205 7.04 16.75 9.65
CA ALA A 205 6.48 16.09 8.46
C ALA A 205 6.95 14.63 8.33
N ALA A 206 8.19 14.33 8.75
CA ALA A 206 8.71 12.97 8.77
C ALA A 206 7.98 12.10 9.81
N VAL A 207 7.74 12.62 11.01
CA VAL A 207 6.93 11.94 12.03
C VAL A 207 5.49 11.74 11.55
N ASP A 208 4.85 12.79 11.05
CA ASP A 208 3.45 12.73 10.62
C ASP A 208 3.22 11.77 9.45
N SER A 209 4.18 11.66 8.53
CA SER A 209 4.15 10.70 7.42
C SER A 209 4.42 9.25 7.84
N GLY A 210 4.85 9.02 9.08
CA GLY A 210 5.17 7.69 9.59
C GLY A 210 6.54 7.17 9.17
N VAL A 211 7.37 7.94 8.44
CA VAL A 211 8.68 7.47 7.96
C VAL A 211 9.63 7.05 9.08
N THR A 212 9.40 7.55 10.29
CA THR A 212 10.16 7.22 11.50
C THR A 212 9.81 5.84 12.08
N GLU A 213 8.68 5.27 11.68
CA GLU A 213 8.19 3.98 12.13
C GLU A 213 8.62 2.85 11.18
N ARG A 214 8.69 1.63 11.72
CA ARG A 214 8.96 0.44 10.91
C ARG A 214 7.65 -0.19 10.51
N LEU A 215 7.24 -0.01 9.25
CA LEU A 215 6.00 -0.58 8.71
C LEU A 215 5.89 -2.10 8.95
N ALA A 216 7.00 -2.83 8.89
CA ALA A 216 7.04 -4.26 9.19
C ALA A 216 6.54 -4.60 10.60
N ASP A 217 6.86 -3.76 11.60
CA ASP A 217 6.46 -4.00 13.00
C ASP A 217 4.95 -3.76 13.16
N VAL A 218 4.41 -2.74 12.48
CA VAL A 218 2.98 -2.44 12.47
C VAL A 218 2.18 -3.54 11.76
N ILE A 219 2.67 -3.99 10.59
CA ILE A 219 2.10 -5.14 9.86
C ILE A 219 2.05 -6.38 10.75
N ASN A 220 3.17 -6.73 11.39
CA ASN A 220 3.26 -7.90 12.25
C ASN A 220 2.28 -7.84 13.43
N ALA A 221 2.06 -6.65 14.00
CA ALA A 221 1.09 -6.44 15.06
C ALA A 221 -0.36 -6.64 14.59
N ALA A 222 -0.66 -6.36 13.31
CA ALA A 222 -2.00 -6.48 12.75
C ALA A 222 -2.38 -7.91 12.33
N LEU A 223 -1.40 -8.79 12.03
CA LEU A 223 -1.64 -10.13 11.46
C LEU A 223 -2.67 -10.95 12.23
N VAL A 224 -2.57 -11.00 13.56
CA VAL A 224 -3.49 -11.80 14.40
C VAL A 224 -4.93 -11.29 14.28
N ALA A 225 -5.12 -9.97 14.33
CA ALA A 225 -6.45 -9.37 14.18
C ALA A 225 -7.02 -9.59 12.77
N CYS A 226 -6.17 -9.56 11.73
CA CYS A 226 -6.57 -9.87 10.37
C CYS A 226 -7.00 -11.33 10.21
N ASP A 227 -6.29 -12.27 10.84
CA ASP A 227 -6.63 -13.70 10.81
C ASP A 227 -7.97 -13.97 11.53
N ASP A 228 -8.19 -13.36 12.70
CA ASP A 228 -9.44 -13.49 13.44
C ASP A 228 -10.63 -12.94 12.62
N ALA A 229 -10.49 -11.73 12.08
CA ALA A 229 -11.53 -11.11 11.24
C ALA A 229 -11.76 -11.88 9.92
N ALA A 230 -10.71 -12.47 9.33
CA ALA A 230 -10.85 -13.31 8.14
C ALA A 230 -11.64 -14.60 8.42
N ASN A 231 -11.55 -15.16 9.62
CA ASN A 231 -12.38 -16.28 10.04
C ASN A 231 -13.85 -15.87 10.16
N GLU A 232 -14.13 -14.71 10.75
CA GLU A 232 -15.49 -14.17 10.82
C GLU A 232 -16.09 -13.93 9.42
N MET A 233 -15.29 -13.39 8.49
CA MET A 233 -15.69 -13.22 7.09
C MET A 233 -15.99 -14.56 6.40
N ALA A 234 -15.21 -15.60 6.69
CA ALA A 234 -15.46 -16.94 6.16
C ALA A 234 -16.73 -17.57 6.75
N ASP A 235 -17.05 -17.30 8.02
CA ASP A 235 -18.31 -17.72 8.65
C ASP A 235 -19.52 -17.03 8.02
N ALA A 236 -19.34 -15.77 7.59
CA ALA A 236 -20.38 -14.99 6.92
C ALA A 236 -20.41 -15.17 5.40
N HIS A 237 -19.71 -16.18 4.87
CA HIS A 237 -19.66 -16.44 3.44
C HIS A 237 -21.05 -16.83 2.88
N VAL A 238 -21.46 -16.23 1.76
CA VAL A 238 -22.83 -16.38 1.21
C VAL A 238 -23.11 -17.76 0.62
N THR A 239 -22.09 -18.56 0.36
CA THR A 239 -22.24 -19.97 -0.06
C THR A 239 -21.63 -20.91 0.98
N PRO A 240 -22.16 -22.14 1.15
CA PRO A 240 -21.57 -23.13 2.04
C PRO A 240 -20.09 -23.39 1.73
N LEU A 241 -19.26 -23.36 2.76
CA LEU A 241 -17.84 -23.69 2.66
C LEU A 241 -17.57 -25.09 3.17
N ARG A 242 -16.60 -25.76 2.56
CA ARG A 242 -16.12 -27.06 3.03
C ARG A 242 -15.12 -26.83 4.16
N SER A 243 -15.42 -27.41 5.32
CA SER A 243 -14.45 -27.55 6.42
C SER A 243 -13.52 -28.71 6.07
N VAL A 244 -12.21 -28.45 5.99
CA VAL A 244 -11.18 -29.48 5.88
C VAL A 244 -10.43 -29.57 7.21
#